data_AF-A0AAW8C4Z9-F1
#
_entry.id   AF-A0AAW8C4Z9-F1
#
_cell.length_a   1.000
_cell.length_b   1.000
_cell.length_c   1.000
_cell.angle_alpha   90.00
_cell.angle_beta   90.00
_cell.angle_gamma   90.00
#
_symmetry.space_group_name_H-M   'P 1'
#
loop_
_entity.id
_entity.type
_entity.pdbx_description
1 polymer ?
#
loop_
_entity_poly.entity_id
_entity_poly.type
_entity_poly.pdbx_seq_one_letter_code
_entity_poly.pdbx_strand_id
1 'polypeptide(L)'
;MIKITIGKNQYPITLAEDHNFDWLKDVEVFTIFDQQDSGNISFGIIEKGQRYFLKYAGARNLEYKGNVEDAIQRLMKAKEVYEQIQHPLLVSYINSIQMKNGFCLRFHWIDGECMHNHWDFTPFEKHHAPNSPFVKLRQLSVMERLNILTQIFEFATYVESLGYVMVDFYDGSILYNFEQSKLTICDIDFFQKAPVFNEIGENFWGTARFKAPEEYELHAQITSETNVYVLAGIAFAFIGGKNDKSYEKWESSQELYNICKKALHKEKSKRYRTVQAFYEAWLLYIE
;
A
#
# COMPACT_ATOMS: atom_id res chain seq x y z
N MET A 1 23.69 5.54 -15.50
CA MET A 1 22.58 6.51 -15.46
C MET A 1 22.36 7.01 -16.87
N ILE A 2 21.17 6.79 -17.41
CA ILE A 2 20.78 7.16 -18.78
C ILE A 2 19.56 8.06 -18.67
N LYS A 3 19.60 9.20 -19.36
CA LYS A 3 18.50 10.17 -19.39
C LYS A 3 17.84 10.10 -20.77
N ILE A 4 16.54 9.88 -20.79
CA ILE A 4 15.73 9.85 -22.00
C ILE A 4 14.45 10.66 -21.79
N THR A 5 13.70 10.85 -22.87
CA THR A 5 12.36 11.43 -22.84
C THR A 5 11.35 10.43 -23.37
N ILE A 6 10.15 10.44 -22.81
CA ILE A 6 9.04 9.53 -23.16
C ILE A 6 7.75 10.30 -23.36
N GLY A 7 6.78 9.70 -24.05
CA GLY A 7 5.51 10.35 -24.31
C GLY A 7 5.56 11.39 -25.43
N LYS A 8 4.37 11.79 -25.91
CA LYS A 8 4.18 12.85 -26.90
C LYS A 8 4.77 14.18 -26.46
N ASN A 9 4.74 14.46 -25.15
CA ASN A 9 5.24 15.67 -24.53
C ASN A 9 6.72 15.60 -24.09
N GLN A 10 7.44 14.54 -24.47
CA GLN A 10 8.88 14.38 -24.20
C GLN A 10 9.22 14.51 -22.70
N TYR A 11 8.42 13.87 -21.84
CA TYR A 11 8.60 13.89 -20.40
C TYR A 11 9.93 13.22 -20.01
N PRO A 12 10.77 13.83 -19.16
CA PRO A 12 12.08 13.29 -18.82
C PRO A 12 11.98 12.10 -17.84
N ILE A 13 12.83 11.10 -18.02
CA ILE A 13 13.02 9.98 -17.08
C ILE A 13 14.51 9.59 -17.00
N THR A 14 14.94 9.11 -15.84
CA THR A 14 16.30 8.64 -15.61
C THR A 14 16.32 7.17 -15.24
N LEU A 15 17.15 6.38 -15.93
CA LEU A 15 17.25 4.93 -15.76
C LEU A 15 18.67 4.50 -15.42
N ALA A 16 18.81 3.28 -14.90
CA ALA A 16 20.11 2.65 -14.68
C ALA A 16 20.70 2.12 -16.00
N GLU A 17 19.86 1.59 -16.89
CA GLU A 17 20.20 1.00 -18.19
C GLU A 17 19.24 1.46 -19.30
N ASP A 18 19.60 1.20 -20.56
CA ASP A 18 18.82 1.69 -21.70
C ASP A 18 17.55 0.86 -21.87
N HIS A 19 16.42 1.52 -22.15
CA HIS A 19 15.14 0.84 -22.28
C HIS A 19 14.21 1.56 -23.25
N ASN A 20 13.54 0.77 -24.10
CA ASN A 20 12.62 1.31 -25.10
C ASN A 20 11.21 1.50 -24.50
N PHE A 21 10.73 2.73 -24.52
CA PHE A 21 9.38 3.14 -24.12
C PHE A 21 8.51 3.61 -25.29
N ASP A 22 8.74 3.10 -26.51
CA ASP A 22 7.99 3.53 -27.71
C ASP A 22 6.48 3.27 -27.59
N TRP A 23 6.07 2.36 -26.72
CA TRP A 23 4.67 2.11 -26.39
C TRP A 23 3.98 3.30 -25.69
N LEU A 24 4.73 4.29 -25.20
CA LEU A 24 4.22 5.55 -24.66
C LEU A 24 4.24 6.70 -25.68
N LYS A 25 4.84 6.55 -26.87
CA LYS A 25 5.16 7.68 -27.77
C LYS A 25 3.96 8.55 -28.17
N ASP A 26 2.77 7.94 -28.24
CA ASP A 26 1.54 8.58 -28.72
C ASP A 26 0.64 9.09 -27.59
N VAL A 27 1.01 8.87 -26.32
CA VAL A 27 0.26 9.36 -25.15
C VAL A 27 1.00 10.51 -24.47
N GLU A 28 0.26 11.37 -23.78
CA GLU A 28 0.86 12.39 -22.92
C GLU A 28 1.18 11.76 -21.56
N VAL A 29 2.41 11.91 -21.08
CA VAL A 29 2.84 11.47 -19.75
C VAL A 29 2.88 12.69 -18.85
N PHE A 30 2.11 12.72 -17.76
CA PHE A 30 2.07 13.90 -16.87
C PHE A 30 2.80 13.68 -15.54
N THR A 31 3.08 12.43 -15.17
CA THR A 31 3.90 12.11 -14.00
C THR A 31 4.54 10.73 -14.09
N ILE A 32 5.65 10.53 -13.37
CA ILE A 32 6.42 9.29 -13.30
C ILE A 32 6.80 9.03 -11.83
N PHE A 33 6.67 7.78 -11.41
CA PHE A 33 7.16 7.27 -10.13
C PHE A 33 8.23 6.20 -10.42
N ASP A 34 9.49 6.61 -10.43
CA ASP A 34 10.64 5.77 -10.81
C ASP A 34 11.56 5.42 -9.64
N GLN A 35 11.28 5.89 -8.43
CA GLN A 35 12.10 5.62 -7.23
C GLN A 35 11.58 4.42 -6.43
N GLN A 36 11.18 3.33 -7.10
CA GLN A 36 10.65 2.14 -6.42
C GLN A 36 11.68 1.03 -6.31
N ASP A 37 11.88 0.54 -5.09
CA ASP A 37 12.72 -0.62 -4.77
C ASP A 37 12.08 -1.97 -5.15
N SER A 38 10.80 -1.98 -5.56
CA SER A 38 10.13 -3.17 -6.12
C SER A 38 10.64 -3.56 -7.52
N GLY A 39 11.31 -2.63 -8.21
CA GLY A 39 11.71 -2.76 -9.62
C GLY A 39 10.67 -2.27 -10.61
N ASN A 40 9.53 -1.77 -10.13
CA ASN A 40 8.52 -1.16 -10.98
C ASN A 40 8.87 0.30 -11.31
N ILE A 41 8.39 0.78 -12.44
CA ILE A 41 8.27 2.20 -12.76
C ILE A 41 6.79 2.45 -13.05
N SER A 42 6.22 3.50 -12.47
CA SER A 42 4.81 3.82 -12.70
C SER A 42 4.64 5.14 -13.43
N PHE A 43 3.59 5.24 -14.25
CA PHE A 43 3.32 6.38 -15.12
C PHE A 43 1.88 6.86 -14.93
N GLY A 44 1.70 8.17 -14.80
CA GLY A 44 0.42 8.82 -15.06
C GLY A 44 0.35 9.28 -16.51
N ILE A 45 -0.61 8.76 -17.27
CA ILE A 45 -0.78 9.09 -18.69
C ILE A 45 -2.16 9.66 -18.99
N ILE A 46 -2.25 10.48 -20.04
CA ILE A 46 -3.51 10.89 -20.66
C ILE A 46 -3.63 10.21 -22.01
N GLU A 47 -4.68 9.41 -22.16
CA GLU A 47 -5.04 8.77 -23.43
C GLU A 47 -6.51 9.09 -23.74
N LYS A 48 -6.78 9.66 -24.92
CA LYS A 48 -8.14 10.04 -25.36
C LYS A 48 -8.90 10.90 -24.33
N GLY A 49 -8.19 11.82 -23.66
CA GLY A 49 -8.77 12.74 -22.66
C GLY A 49 -9.06 12.11 -21.29
N GLN A 50 -8.66 10.85 -21.06
CA GLN A 50 -8.82 10.16 -19.78
C GLN A 50 -7.46 9.90 -19.12
N ARG A 51 -7.40 9.97 -17.80
CA ARG A 51 -6.17 9.72 -17.02
C ARG A 51 -6.09 8.26 -16.58
N TYR A 52 -4.90 7.68 -16.73
CA TYR A 52 -4.61 6.30 -16.34
C TYR A 52 -3.32 6.22 -15.53
N PHE A 53 -3.26 5.24 -14.65
CA PHE A 53 -2.04 4.84 -13.94
C PHE A 53 -1.55 3.53 -14.54
N LEU A 54 -0.28 3.49 -14.92
CA LEU A 54 0.39 2.30 -15.46
C LEU A 54 1.50 1.89 -14.51
N LYS A 55 1.46 0.66 -14.00
CA LYS A 55 2.53 0.06 -13.20
C LYS A 55 3.30 -0.90 -14.10
N TYR A 56 4.58 -0.64 -14.35
CA TYR A 56 5.37 -1.37 -15.33
C TYR A 56 6.61 -2.01 -14.70
N ALA A 57 6.83 -3.28 -15.00
CA ALA A 57 8.05 -4.01 -14.72
C ALA A 57 8.75 -4.35 -16.04
N GLY A 58 10.06 -4.08 -16.13
CA GLY A 58 10.84 -4.39 -17.33
C GLY A 58 12.00 -3.44 -17.59
N ALA A 59 11.96 -2.24 -17.01
CA ALA A 59 13.05 -1.28 -17.03
C ALA A 59 13.73 -1.19 -15.66
N ARG A 60 15.06 -1.02 -15.65
CA ARG A 60 15.81 -0.83 -14.41
C ARG A 60 15.87 0.64 -14.02
N ASN A 61 15.14 0.99 -12.96
CA ASN A 61 15.29 2.27 -12.29
C ASN A 61 16.58 2.33 -11.43
N LEU A 62 16.86 3.48 -10.81
CA LEU A 62 18.10 3.68 -10.05
C LEU A 62 18.12 2.97 -8.69
N GLU A 63 16.94 2.75 -8.10
CA GLU A 63 16.78 2.21 -6.75
C GLU A 63 16.85 0.67 -6.73
N TYR A 64 16.31 0.02 -7.76
CA TYR A 64 16.17 -1.43 -7.76
C TYR A 64 17.50 -2.17 -7.96
N LYS A 65 17.87 -2.97 -6.95
CA LYS A 65 19.11 -3.77 -6.95
C LYS A 65 18.90 -5.25 -7.31
N GLY A 66 17.65 -5.69 -7.47
CA GLY A 66 17.33 -7.07 -7.83
C GLY A 66 17.33 -7.34 -9.33
N ASN A 67 16.84 -8.52 -9.72
CA ASN A 67 16.69 -8.91 -11.11
C ASN A 67 15.36 -8.40 -11.69
N VAL A 68 15.43 -7.75 -12.85
CA VAL A 68 14.24 -7.21 -13.56
C VAL A 68 13.23 -8.33 -13.87
N GLU A 69 13.71 -9.53 -14.18
CA GLU A 69 12.83 -10.69 -14.42
C GLU A 69 11.99 -11.02 -13.18
N ASP A 70 12.57 -10.95 -11.98
CA ASP A 70 11.81 -11.19 -10.76
C ASP A 70 10.73 -10.11 -10.53
N ALA A 71 11.00 -8.86 -10.92
CA ALA A 71 10.01 -7.78 -10.89
C ALA A 71 8.86 -8.03 -11.87
N ILE A 72 9.17 -8.49 -13.09
CA ILE A 72 8.17 -8.89 -14.08
C ILE A 72 7.29 -10.02 -13.53
N GLN A 73 7.90 -11.09 -13.01
CA GLN A 73 7.16 -12.23 -12.47
C GLN A 73 6.30 -11.84 -11.26
N ARG A 74 6.79 -10.96 -10.38
CA ARG A 74 5.99 -10.42 -9.27
C ARG A 74 4.78 -9.64 -9.77
N LEU A 75 4.97 -8.74 -10.74
CA LEU A 75 3.87 -7.95 -11.28
C LEU A 75 2.85 -8.81 -12.05
N MET A 76 3.30 -9.86 -12.72
CA MET A 76 2.42 -10.87 -13.35
C MET A 76 1.58 -11.62 -12.30
N LYS A 77 2.15 -11.98 -11.15
CA LYS A 77 1.39 -12.57 -10.03
C LYS A 77 0.40 -11.57 -9.42
N ALA A 78 0.80 -10.31 -9.26
CA ALA A 78 -0.06 -9.25 -8.75
C ALA A 78 -1.32 -9.06 -9.62
N LYS A 79 -1.22 -9.28 -10.94
CA LYS A 79 -2.38 -9.30 -11.85
C LYS A 79 -3.51 -10.17 -11.31
N GLU A 80 -3.21 -11.40 -10.92
CA GLU A 80 -4.21 -12.37 -10.45
C GLU A 80 -4.89 -11.86 -9.19
N VAL A 81 -4.15 -11.20 -8.31
CA VAL A 81 -4.70 -10.57 -7.09
C VAL A 81 -5.72 -9.49 -7.45
N TYR A 82 -5.38 -8.55 -8.35
CA TYR A 82 -6.31 -7.50 -8.78
C TYR A 82 -7.51 -8.04 -9.56
N GLU A 83 -7.40 -9.19 -10.23
CA GLU A 83 -8.54 -9.83 -10.88
C GLU A 83 -9.51 -10.46 -9.86
N GLN A 84 -8.99 -11.00 -8.76
CA GLN A 84 -9.79 -11.71 -7.74
C GLN A 84 -10.37 -10.81 -6.66
N ILE A 85 -9.71 -9.70 -6.31
CA ILE A 85 -10.16 -8.77 -5.27
C ILE A 85 -10.81 -7.56 -5.94
N GLN A 86 -12.13 -7.43 -5.80
CA GLN A 86 -12.91 -6.33 -6.37
C GLN A 86 -13.67 -5.60 -5.25
N HIS A 87 -13.23 -4.39 -4.92
CA HIS A 87 -13.84 -3.61 -3.84
C HIS A 87 -13.92 -2.13 -4.21
N PRO A 88 -14.98 -1.38 -3.82
CA PRO A 88 -15.10 0.05 -4.12
C PRO A 88 -13.96 0.93 -3.59
N LEU A 89 -13.30 0.47 -2.52
CA LEU A 89 -12.12 1.14 -1.95
C LEU A 89 -10.82 0.79 -2.67
N LEU A 90 -10.76 -0.25 -3.50
CA LEU A 90 -9.53 -0.63 -4.20
C LEU A 90 -9.40 0.17 -5.50
N VAL A 91 -8.17 0.53 -5.88
CA VAL A 91 -7.88 1.10 -7.20
C VAL A 91 -8.48 0.25 -8.32
N SER A 92 -9.15 0.90 -9.27
CA SER A 92 -9.85 0.20 -10.33
C SER A 92 -8.87 -0.31 -11.38
N TYR A 93 -8.61 -1.62 -11.32
CA TYR A 93 -7.84 -2.35 -12.32
C TYR A 93 -8.63 -2.47 -13.64
N ILE A 94 -7.96 -2.23 -14.76
CA ILE A 94 -8.55 -2.26 -16.10
C ILE A 94 -8.12 -3.52 -16.84
N ASN A 95 -6.82 -3.66 -17.08
CA ASN A 95 -6.23 -4.79 -17.79
C ASN A 95 -4.70 -4.86 -17.60
N SER A 96 -4.13 -5.97 -18.07
CA SER A 96 -2.69 -6.17 -18.16
C SER A 96 -2.22 -6.11 -19.61
N ILE A 97 -1.00 -5.63 -19.84
CA ILE A 97 -0.38 -5.54 -21.16
C ILE A 97 0.95 -6.30 -21.11
N GLN A 98 1.04 -7.39 -21.87
CA GLN A 98 2.31 -8.07 -22.12
C GLN A 98 3.10 -7.27 -23.17
N MET A 99 4.32 -6.90 -22.82
CA MET A 99 5.23 -6.17 -23.72
C MET A 99 6.44 -7.05 -24.05
N LYS A 100 7.18 -6.66 -25.09
CA LYS A 100 8.39 -7.40 -25.54
C LYS A 100 9.44 -7.49 -24.43
N ASN A 101 9.64 -6.40 -23.69
CA ASN A 101 10.69 -6.27 -22.68
C ASN A 101 10.10 -6.04 -21.27
N GLY A 102 8.87 -6.48 -21.01
CA GLY A 102 8.25 -6.28 -19.70
C GLY A 102 6.76 -6.54 -19.64
N PHE A 103 6.17 -6.15 -18.52
CA PHE A 103 4.76 -6.38 -18.21
C PHE A 103 4.19 -5.14 -17.54
N CYS A 104 2.93 -4.81 -17.85
CA CYS A 104 2.28 -3.61 -17.35
C CYS A 104 0.89 -3.94 -16.81
N LEU A 105 0.56 -3.39 -15.64
CA LEU A 105 -0.81 -3.32 -15.13
C LEU A 105 -1.36 -1.91 -15.34
N ARG A 106 -2.57 -1.82 -15.88
CA ARG A 106 -3.26 -0.56 -16.17
C ARG A 106 -4.45 -0.37 -15.24
N PHE A 107 -4.55 0.82 -14.68
CA PHE A 107 -5.59 1.23 -13.74
C PHE A 107 -6.19 2.57 -14.17
N HIS A 108 -7.40 2.86 -13.71
CA HIS A 108 -7.89 4.23 -13.73
C HIS A 108 -7.02 5.09 -12.80
N TRP A 109 -6.67 6.30 -13.25
CA TRP A 109 -6.02 7.26 -12.37
C TRP A 109 -6.98 7.68 -11.25
N ILE A 110 -6.47 7.76 -10.02
CA ILE A 110 -7.20 8.26 -8.87
C ILE A 110 -6.42 9.44 -8.29
N ASP A 111 -7.10 10.56 -8.07
CA ASP A 111 -6.53 11.68 -7.33
C ASP A 111 -6.55 11.36 -5.84
N GLY A 112 -5.41 11.49 -5.19
CA GLY A 112 -5.24 11.24 -3.77
C GLY A 112 -3.77 11.27 -3.38
N GLU A 113 -3.53 11.37 -2.08
CA GLU A 113 -2.19 11.48 -1.53
C GLU A 113 -1.81 10.22 -0.76
N CYS A 114 -0.62 9.68 -1.02
CA CYS A 114 -0.10 8.50 -0.33
C CYS A 114 0.27 8.82 1.12
N MET A 115 -0.27 8.07 2.09
CA MET A 115 0.04 8.30 3.51
C MET A 115 1.51 8.04 3.85
N HIS A 116 2.24 7.35 2.96
CA HIS A 116 3.70 7.19 2.99
C HIS A 116 4.42 7.80 1.78
N ASN A 117 4.08 9.05 1.41
CA ASN A 117 4.75 9.75 0.30
C ASN A 117 6.26 9.98 0.60
N HIS A 118 7.11 9.16 0.00
CA HIS A 118 8.57 9.21 0.13
C HIS A 118 9.26 9.92 -1.03
N TRP A 119 8.52 10.29 -2.07
CA TRP A 119 9.04 10.98 -3.24
C TRP A 119 9.20 12.47 -2.99
N ASP A 120 8.21 13.07 -2.31
CA ASP A 120 8.16 14.53 -2.11
C ASP A 120 8.62 14.96 -0.70
N PHE A 121 8.73 14.02 0.25
CA PHE A 121 9.01 14.32 1.65
C PHE A 121 10.12 13.43 2.21
N THR A 122 11.11 14.06 2.85
CA THR A 122 12.10 13.34 3.66
C THR A 122 11.45 12.62 4.85
N PRO A 123 12.13 11.64 5.48
CA PRO A 123 11.60 10.97 6.67
C PRO A 123 11.16 11.92 7.79
N PHE A 124 11.86 13.05 7.95
CA PHE A 124 11.48 14.07 8.92
C PHE A 124 10.23 14.84 8.45
N GLU A 125 10.21 15.34 7.22
CA GLU A 125 9.11 16.17 6.71
C GLU A 125 7.77 15.43 6.65
N LYS A 126 7.77 14.12 6.36
CA LYS A 126 6.56 13.28 6.40
C LYS A 126 5.76 13.41 7.70
N HIS A 127 6.40 13.81 8.79
CA HIS A 127 5.77 13.88 10.11
C HIS A 127 5.70 15.29 10.70
N HIS A 128 6.25 16.29 10.02
CA HIS A 128 6.36 17.66 10.55
C HIS A 128 5.94 18.73 9.54
N ALA A 129 6.02 18.46 8.23
CA ALA A 129 5.63 19.42 7.22
C ALA A 129 4.09 19.50 7.14
N PRO A 130 3.48 20.70 7.26
CA PRO A 130 2.02 20.85 7.28
C PRO A 130 1.31 20.33 6.02
N ASN A 131 1.99 20.35 4.88
CA ASN A 131 1.48 19.85 3.61
C ASN A 131 1.73 18.36 3.39
N SER A 132 2.44 17.66 4.28
CA SER A 132 2.64 16.21 4.15
C SER A 132 1.32 15.46 4.36
N PRO A 133 1.06 14.37 3.62
CA PRO A 133 -0.20 13.65 3.70
C PRO A 133 -0.51 13.15 5.12
N PHE A 134 0.50 12.64 5.80
CA PHE A 134 0.35 12.16 7.17
C PHE A 134 0.02 13.29 8.17
N VAL A 135 0.65 14.47 8.06
CA VAL A 135 0.31 15.60 8.95
C VAL A 135 -1.10 16.10 8.67
N LYS A 136 -1.50 16.21 7.40
CA LYS A 136 -2.89 16.57 7.05
C LYS A 136 -3.90 15.57 7.58
N LEU A 137 -3.62 14.26 7.46
CA LEU A 137 -4.44 13.21 8.06
C LEU A 137 -4.59 13.46 9.57
N ARG A 138 -3.50 13.76 10.28
CA ARG A 138 -3.52 14.04 11.73
C ARG A 138 -4.22 15.33 12.11
N GLN A 139 -4.44 16.25 11.17
CA GLN A 139 -5.23 17.46 11.37
C GLN A 139 -6.73 17.24 11.18
N LEU A 140 -7.14 16.14 10.54
CA LEU A 140 -8.55 15.74 10.51
C LEU A 140 -9.06 15.47 11.92
N SER A 141 -10.37 15.65 12.11
CA SER A 141 -11.02 15.28 13.37
C SER A 141 -10.76 13.82 13.70
N VAL A 142 -10.80 13.48 14.99
CA VAL A 142 -10.68 12.08 15.43
C VAL A 142 -11.73 11.21 14.73
N MET A 143 -12.95 11.73 14.57
CA MET A 143 -14.05 11.00 13.93
C MET A 143 -13.79 10.68 12.46
N GLU A 144 -13.28 11.64 11.68
CA GLU A 144 -12.92 11.38 10.28
C GLU A 144 -11.84 10.29 10.16
N ARG A 145 -10.84 10.31 11.05
CA ARG A 145 -9.79 9.30 11.07
C ARG A 145 -10.30 7.93 11.52
N LEU A 146 -11.22 7.89 12.48
CA LEU A 146 -11.92 6.66 12.86
C LEU A 146 -12.71 6.09 11.68
N ASN A 147 -13.43 6.93 10.93
CA ASN A 147 -14.15 6.50 9.73
C ASN A 147 -13.22 5.94 8.64
N ILE A 148 -12.03 6.54 8.45
CA ILE A 148 -11.00 6.01 7.54
C ILE A 148 -10.54 4.63 8.02
N LEU A 149 -10.24 4.46 9.31
CA LEU A 149 -9.83 3.17 9.88
C LEU A 149 -10.93 2.11 9.75
N THR A 150 -12.18 2.47 10.01
CA THR A 150 -13.34 1.57 9.85
C THR A 150 -13.45 1.05 8.43
N GLN A 151 -13.29 1.92 7.41
CA GLN A 151 -13.28 1.51 6.00
C GLN A 151 -12.08 0.60 5.65
N ILE A 152 -10.90 0.87 6.21
CA ILE A 152 -9.72 -0.01 6.03
C ILE A 152 -10.00 -1.40 6.63
N PHE A 153 -10.63 -1.45 7.81
CA PHE A 153 -10.95 -2.72 8.47
C PHE A 153 -12.03 -3.49 7.71
N GLU A 154 -13.05 -2.81 7.20
CA GLU A 154 -14.06 -3.39 6.30
C GLU A 154 -13.42 -3.97 5.03
N PHE A 155 -12.50 -3.24 4.38
CA PHE A 155 -11.76 -3.78 3.24
C PHE A 155 -10.96 -5.03 3.62
N ALA A 156 -10.30 -5.00 4.78
CA ALA A 156 -9.51 -6.12 5.27
C ALA A 156 -10.35 -7.37 5.60
N THR A 157 -11.56 -7.21 6.13
CA THR A 157 -12.49 -8.34 6.34
C THR A 157 -12.98 -8.91 5.02
N TYR A 158 -13.25 -8.07 4.02
CA TYR A 158 -13.58 -8.54 2.67
C TYR A 158 -12.45 -9.36 2.07
N VAL A 159 -11.21 -8.89 2.16
CA VAL A 159 -10.02 -9.62 1.68
C VAL A 159 -9.84 -10.96 2.41
N GLU A 160 -9.98 -10.97 3.74
CA GLU A 160 -9.96 -12.20 4.55
C GLU A 160 -11.04 -13.19 4.12
N SER A 161 -12.26 -12.71 3.83
CA SER A 161 -13.38 -13.56 3.39
C SER A 161 -13.11 -14.27 2.06
N LEU A 162 -12.28 -13.66 1.21
CA LEU A 162 -11.78 -14.27 -0.02
C LEU A 162 -10.63 -15.24 0.24
N GLY A 163 -10.20 -15.45 1.48
CA GLY A 163 -9.10 -16.35 1.85
C GLY A 163 -7.70 -15.79 1.57
N TYR A 164 -7.57 -14.46 1.46
CA TYR A 164 -6.28 -13.79 1.27
C TYR A 164 -5.68 -13.31 2.59
N VAL A 165 -4.35 -13.31 2.64
CA VAL A 165 -3.50 -12.68 3.66
C VAL A 165 -2.91 -11.41 3.05
N MET A 166 -2.90 -10.31 3.81
CA MET A 166 -2.53 -8.98 3.33
C MET A 166 -1.04 -8.72 3.58
N VAL A 167 -0.19 -9.55 2.96
CA VAL A 167 1.26 -9.39 3.07
C VAL A 167 1.65 -8.04 2.50
N ASP A 168 2.54 -7.34 3.20
CA ASP A 168 3.05 -6.01 2.83
C ASP A 168 1.97 -4.91 2.77
N PHE A 169 0.90 -5.00 3.57
CA PHE A 169 -0.05 -3.89 3.70
C PHE A 169 0.43 -2.85 4.72
N TYR A 170 0.50 -1.57 4.32
CA TYR A 170 0.94 -0.49 5.19
C TYR A 170 0.39 0.88 4.78
N ASP A 171 0.87 1.96 5.39
CA ASP A 171 0.49 3.34 5.07
C ASP A 171 0.85 3.75 3.62
N GLY A 172 1.78 3.07 2.95
CA GLY A 172 2.05 3.28 1.53
C GLY A 172 0.95 2.76 0.60
N SER A 173 0.18 1.78 1.06
CA SER A 173 -0.95 1.18 0.36
C SER A 173 -2.24 2.00 0.49
N ILE A 174 -2.17 3.18 1.14
CA ILE A 174 -3.33 4.02 1.46
C ILE A 174 -3.18 5.38 0.77
N LEU A 175 -4.13 5.68 -0.12
CA LEU A 175 -4.33 6.99 -0.73
C LEU A 175 -5.54 7.66 -0.08
N TYR A 176 -5.42 8.96 0.21
CA TYR A 176 -6.56 9.76 0.66
C TYR A 176 -6.69 11.04 -0.15
N ASN A 177 -7.87 11.28 -0.68
CA ASN A 177 -8.23 12.54 -1.31
C ASN A 177 -8.91 13.44 -0.27
N PHE A 178 -8.19 14.45 0.21
CA PHE A 178 -8.68 15.37 1.23
C PHE A 178 -9.84 16.26 0.74
N GLU A 179 -9.84 16.64 -0.54
CA GLU A 179 -10.90 17.48 -1.11
C GLU A 179 -12.24 16.75 -1.21
N GLN A 180 -12.19 15.46 -1.56
CA GLN A 180 -13.37 14.60 -1.74
C GLN A 180 -13.67 13.74 -0.51
N SER A 181 -12.84 13.81 0.53
CA SER A 181 -12.88 12.94 1.71
C SER A 181 -12.98 11.45 1.34
N LYS A 182 -12.15 11.02 0.38
CA LYS A 182 -12.23 9.69 -0.22
C LYS A 182 -10.98 8.87 0.05
N LEU A 183 -11.16 7.70 0.66
CA LEU A 183 -10.14 6.67 0.82
C LEU A 183 -10.01 5.83 -0.46
N THR A 184 -8.79 5.46 -0.81
CA THR A 184 -8.51 4.45 -1.82
C THR A 184 -7.31 3.60 -1.40
N ILE A 185 -7.46 2.29 -1.46
CA ILE A 185 -6.41 1.30 -1.25
C ILE A 185 -5.72 1.00 -2.57
N CYS A 186 -4.40 0.91 -2.55
CA CYS A 186 -3.57 0.50 -3.68
C CYS A 186 -2.51 -0.49 -3.22
N ASP A 187 -1.67 -0.94 -4.16
CA ASP A 187 -0.48 -1.75 -3.87
C ASP A 187 -0.77 -3.03 -3.07
N ILE A 188 -1.67 -3.86 -3.61
CA ILE A 188 -2.00 -5.18 -3.05
C ILE A 188 -1.16 -6.30 -3.68
N ASP A 189 -0.06 -5.94 -4.35
CA ASP A 189 0.73 -6.84 -5.20
C ASP A 189 1.24 -8.08 -4.47
N PHE A 190 1.48 -7.97 -3.16
CA PHE A 190 1.97 -9.06 -2.32
C PHE A 190 0.88 -9.86 -1.61
N PHE A 191 -0.39 -9.49 -1.74
CA PHE A 191 -1.47 -10.24 -1.11
C PHE A 191 -1.50 -11.67 -1.66
N GLN A 192 -1.67 -12.65 -0.79
CA GLN A 192 -1.53 -14.07 -1.13
C GLN A 192 -2.68 -14.89 -0.59
N LYS A 193 -3.13 -15.89 -1.34
CA LYS A 193 -4.08 -16.89 -0.84
C LYS A 193 -3.42 -17.68 0.29
N ALA A 194 -4.15 -17.90 1.38
CA ALA A 194 -3.70 -18.80 2.44
C ALA A 194 -3.59 -20.26 1.91
N PRO A 195 -2.66 -21.07 2.44
CA PRO A 195 -1.71 -20.74 3.50
C PRO A 195 -0.49 -19.95 3.00
N VAL A 196 0.02 -19.04 3.84
CA VAL A 196 1.22 -18.23 3.58
C VAL A 196 2.25 -18.48 4.68
N PHE A 197 3.52 -18.61 4.29
CA PHE A 197 4.63 -18.78 5.21
C PHE A 197 5.73 -17.77 4.90
N ASN A 198 6.46 -17.37 5.94
CA ASN A 198 7.64 -16.56 5.76
C ASN A 198 8.79 -17.41 5.18
N GLU A 199 9.17 -17.15 3.92
CA GLU A 199 10.20 -17.91 3.22
C GLU A 199 11.61 -17.28 3.29
N ILE A 200 11.72 -16.05 3.82
CA ILE A 200 12.96 -15.24 3.76
C ILE A 200 13.36 -14.59 5.09
N GLY A 201 12.73 -15.01 6.20
CA GLY A 201 13.07 -14.61 7.57
C GLY A 201 12.86 -13.12 7.81
N GLU A 202 13.88 -12.45 8.37
CA GLU A 202 13.80 -11.02 8.72
C GLU A 202 13.48 -10.12 7.52
N ASN A 203 13.89 -10.56 6.31
CA ASN A 203 13.71 -9.83 5.05
C ASN A 203 12.32 -10.02 4.42
N PHE A 204 11.39 -10.71 5.10
CA PHE A 204 10.02 -10.84 4.60
C PHE A 204 9.41 -9.45 4.34
N TRP A 205 8.55 -9.35 3.33
CA TRP A 205 7.90 -8.10 2.96
C TRP A 205 7.13 -7.50 4.15
N GLY A 206 6.99 -6.17 4.18
CA GLY A 206 6.36 -5.46 5.28
C GLY A 206 7.23 -4.33 5.84
N THR A 207 6.58 -3.24 6.23
CA THR A 207 7.26 -2.13 6.90
C THR A 207 7.47 -2.41 8.39
N ALA A 208 8.69 -2.18 8.89
CA ALA A 208 9.03 -2.34 10.30
C ALA A 208 8.15 -1.51 11.28
N ARG A 209 7.41 -0.50 10.77
CA ARG A 209 6.47 0.28 11.58
C ARG A 209 5.27 -0.55 12.07
N PHE A 210 4.84 -1.52 11.27
CA PHE A 210 3.59 -2.27 11.49
C PHE A 210 3.76 -3.79 11.42
N LYS A 211 4.91 -4.27 10.95
CA LYS A 211 5.24 -5.68 10.79
C LYS A 211 5.10 -6.45 12.12
N ALA A 212 4.37 -7.55 12.09
CA ALA A 212 4.14 -8.41 13.24
C ALA A 212 5.39 -9.24 13.58
N PRO A 213 5.56 -9.67 14.85
CA PRO A 213 6.72 -10.46 15.27
C PRO A 213 6.99 -11.70 14.40
N GLU A 214 5.94 -12.46 14.06
CA GLU A 214 6.07 -13.67 13.26
C GLU A 214 6.51 -13.40 11.81
N GLU A 215 6.33 -12.18 11.28
CA GLU A 215 6.80 -11.83 9.94
C GLU A 215 8.32 -11.66 9.89
N TYR A 216 9.03 -11.73 11.03
CA TYR A 216 10.49 -11.80 11.07
C TYR A 216 11.02 -13.24 11.19
N GLU A 217 10.14 -14.20 11.51
CA GLU A 217 10.53 -15.57 11.82
C GLU A 217 10.46 -16.45 10.57
N LEU A 218 11.59 -17.04 10.17
CA LEU A 218 11.64 -17.95 9.03
C LEU A 218 10.69 -19.15 9.27
N HIS A 219 9.92 -19.50 8.24
CA HIS A 219 8.89 -20.54 8.23
C HIS A 219 7.68 -20.29 9.13
N ALA A 220 7.59 -19.15 9.81
CA ALA A 220 6.38 -18.80 10.54
C ALA A 220 5.20 -18.62 9.58
N GLN A 221 4.03 -19.09 10.01
CA GLN A 221 2.81 -18.96 9.23
C GLN A 221 2.23 -17.56 9.38
N ILE A 222 1.98 -16.90 8.26
CA ILE A 222 1.33 -15.60 8.17
C ILE A 222 -0.18 -15.83 8.01
N THR A 223 -0.98 -15.22 8.89
CA THR A 223 -2.42 -15.48 8.96
C THR A 223 -3.19 -14.21 9.30
N SER A 224 -4.50 -14.34 9.50
CA SER A 224 -5.33 -13.24 9.96
C SER A 224 -4.78 -12.53 11.21
N GLU A 225 -4.33 -13.25 12.23
CA GLU A 225 -3.82 -12.61 13.46
C GLU A 225 -2.57 -11.76 13.20
N THR A 226 -1.84 -12.06 12.12
CA THR A 226 -0.77 -11.21 11.62
C THR A 226 -1.35 -9.92 11.03
N ASN A 227 -2.34 -10.02 10.14
CA ASN A 227 -3.05 -8.84 9.61
C ASN A 227 -3.69 -7.99 10.73
N VAL A 228 -4.29 -8.61 11.76
CA VAL A 228 -4.86 -7.92 12.93
C VAL A 228 -3.82 -7.04 13.63
N TYR A 229 -2.59 -7.55 13.79
CA TYR A 229 -1.49 -6.78 14.36
C TYR A 229 -1.15 -5.57 13.48
N VAL A 230 -1.01 -5.78 12.16
CA VAL A 230 -0.70 -4.72 11.19
C VAL A 230 -1.77 -3.62 11.20
N LEU A 231 -3.04 -3.99 11.16
CA LEU A 231 -4.19 -3.08 11.18
C LEU A 231 -4.24 -2.24 12.48
N ALA A 232 -3.98 -2.86 13.63
CA ALA A 232 -3.84 -2.11 14.88
C ALA A 232 -2.61 -1.20 14.88
N GLY A 233 -1.52 -1.60 14.22
CA GLY A 233 -0.36 -0.76 13.96
C GLY A 233 -0.72 0.53 13.23
N ILE A 234 -1.50 0.41 12.15
CA ILE A 234 -2.03 1.53 11.35
C ILE A 234 -2.96 2.41 12.20
N ALA A 235 -3.83 1.82 13.03
CA ALA A 235 -4.68 2.58 13.95
C ALA A 235 -3.86 3.49 14.86
N PHE A 236 -2.79 2.98 15.47
CA PHE A 236 -1.90 3.80 16.29
C PHE A 236 -1.14 4.87 15.49
N ALA A 237 -0.88 4.67 14.20
CA ALA A 237 -0.33 5.73 13.36
C ALA A 237 -1.37 6.84 13.13
N PHE A 238 -2.62 6.46 12.88
CA PHE A 238 -3.66 7.40 12.49
C PHE A 238 -4.23 8.15 13.68
N ILE A 239 -4.47 7.51 14.83
CA ILE A 239 -5.14 8.09 16.01
C ILE A 239 -4.38 7.90 17.34
N GLY A 240 -3.09 7.53 17.28
CA GLY A 240 -2.26 7.27 18.46
C GLY A 240 -0.86 7.91 18.40
N GLY A 241 0.08 7.38 19.19
CA GLY A 241 1.48 7.84 19.24
C GLY A 241 2.41 7.24 18.18
N LYS A 242 1.87 6.69 17.08
CA LYS A 242 2.64 5.95 16.06
C LYS A 242 3.35 4.75 16.69
N ASN A 243 4.68 4.80 16.87
CA ASN A 243 5.44 3.74 17.53
C ASN A 243 5.23 3.73 19.05
N ASP A 244 4.88 4.88 19.62
CA ASP A 244 4.46 4.97 21.01
C ASP A 244 3.02 4.46 21.14
N LYS A 245 2.88 3.26 21.71
CA LYS A 245 1.59 2.57 21.92
C LYS A 245 1.04 2.81 23.33
N SER A 246 1.39 3.93 23.95
CA SER A 246 0.88 4.38 25.24
C SER A 246 -0.52 5.00 25.11
N TYR A 247 -1.29 4.98 26.19
CA TYR A 247 -2.67 5.51 26.18
C TYR A 247 -2.67 7.04 26.15
N GLU A 248 -1.64 7.67 26.72
CA GLU A 248 -1.45 9.12 26.80
C GLU A 248 -1.32 9.78 25.42
N LYS A 249 -0.97 8.99 24.39
CA LYS A 249 -0.90 9.43 22.99
C LYS A 249 -2.10 8.99 22.16
N TRP A 250 -3.04 8.26 22.75
CA TRP A 250 -4.27 7.83 22.10
C TRP A 250 -5.30 8.97 22.13
N GLU A 251 -5.94 9.21 20.99
CA GLU A 251 -6.82 10.38 20.82
C GLU A 251 -8.31 10.01 20.78
N SER A 252 -8.66 8.75 21.08
CA SER A 252 -10.02 8.24 21.06
C SER A 252 -10.38 7.53 22.38
N SER A 253 -11.46 6.74 22.39
CA SER A 253 -11.97 6.07 23.59
C SER A 253 -11.00 5.02 24.15
N GLN A 254 -11.12 4.75 25.45
CA GLN A 254 -10.36 3.72 26.15
C GLN A 254 -10.66 2.32 25.60
N GLU A 255 -11.89 2.11 25.15
CA GLU A 255 -12.38 0.85 24.59
C GLU A 255 -11.68 0.54 23.26
N LEU A 256 -11.62 1.51 22.34
CA LEU A 256 -10.90 1.37 21.07
C LEU A 256 -9.39 1.19 21.28
N TYR A 257 -8.81 1.89 22.26
CA TYR A 257 -7.41 1.65 22.65
C TYR A 257 -7.20 0.19 23.11
N ASN A 258 -8.07 -0.33 23.98
CA ASN A 258 -7.95 -1.70 24.50
C ASN A 258 -8.06 -2.75 23.39
N ILE A 259 -8.95 -2.52 22.41
CA ILE A 259 -9.10 -3.37 21.22
C ILE A 259 -7.78 -3.41 20.42
N CYS A 260 -7.21 -2.25 20.09
CA CYS A 260 -5.94 -2.18 19.37
C CYS A 260 -4.76 -2.74 20.19
N LYS A 261 -4.73 -2.54 21.51
CA LYS A 261 -3.69 -3.11 22.37
C LYS A 261 -3.73 -4.63 22.42
N LYS A 262 -4.92 -5.22 22.47
CA LYS A 262 -5.08 -6.68 22.37
C LYS A 262 -4.59 -7.20 21.01
N ALA A 263 -4.93 -6.51 19.93
CA ALA A 263 -4.46 -6.84 18.59
C ALA A 263 -2.94 -6.76 18.43
N LEU A 264 -2.26 -5.87 19.17
CA LEU A 264 -0.80 -5.75 19.19
C LEU A 264 -0.08 -6.72 20.15
N HIS A 265 -0.76 -7.73 20.70
CA HIS A 265 -0.10 -8.68 21.59
C HIS A 265 1.00 -9.46 20.85
N LYS A 266 2.19 -9.63 21.46
CA LYS A 266 3.32 -10.33 20.82
C LYS A 266 2.96 -11.76 20.42
N GLU A 267 2.41 -12.52 21.37
CA GLU A 267 1.90 -13.87 21.11
C GLU A 267 0.62 -13.81 20.27
N LYS A 268 0.68 -14.43 19.10
CA LYS A 268 -0.39 -14.49 18.10
C LYS A 268 -1.72 -15.02 18.65
N SER A 269 -1.65 -16.04 19.50
CA SER A 269 -2.83 -16.69 20.12
C SER A 269 -3.63 -15.79 21.07
N LYS A 270 -3.06 -14.66 21.51
CA LYS A 270 -3.74 -13.69 22.39
C LYS A 270 -4.36 -12.51 21.62
N ARG A 271 -4.20 -12.45 20.30
CA ARG A 271 -4.85 -11.46 19.43
C ARG A 271 -6.27 -11.91 19.08
N TYR A 272 -6.98 -11.11 18.29
CA TYR A 272 -8.22 -11.57 17.65
C TYR A 272 -7.89 -12.62 16.60
N ARG A 273 -8.68 -13.70 16.56
CA ARG A 273 -8.41 -14.86 15.69
C ARG A 273 -8.64 -14.56 14.21
N THR A 274 -9.56 -13.67 13.90
CA THR A 274 -9.92 -13.22 12.54
C THR A 274 -9.90 -11.70 12.45
N VAL A 275 -9.69 -11.16 11.25
CA VAL A 275 -9.86 -9.73 10.99
C VAL A 275 -11.32 -9.34 11.22
N GLN A 276 -12.25 -10.21 10.83
CA GLN A 276 -13.68 -10.04 11.11
C GLN A 276 -13.96 -9.82 12.61
N ALA A 277 -13.39 -10.65 13.49
CA ALA A 277 -13.62 -10.50 14.94
C ALA A 277 -12.98 -9.22 15.51
N PHE A 278 -11.85 -8.76 14.94
CA PHE A 278 -11.26 -7.49 15.31
C PHE A 278 -12.14 -6.31 14.86
N TYR A 279 -12.66 -6.36 13.64
CA TYR A 279 -13.55 -5.35 13.08
C TYR A 279 -14.90 -5.27 13.81
N GLU A 280 -15.52 -6.40 14.12
CA GLU A 280 -16.76 -6.44 14.90
C GLU A 280 -16.57 -5.84 16.30
N ALA A 281 -15.45 -6.13 16.96
CA ALA A 281 -15.13 -5.53 18.24
C ALA A 281 -14.93 -4.00 18.13
N TRP A 282 -14.28 -3.56 17.06
CA TRP A 282 -14.10 -2.14 16.75
C TRP A 282 -15.44 -1.42 16.56
N LEU A 283 -16.35 -1.98 15.76
CA LEU A 283 -17.66 -1.39 15.47
C LEU A 283 -18.55 -1.17 16.70
N LEU A 284 -18.36 -1.92 17.78
CA LEU A 284 -19.11 -1.71 19.03
C LEU A 284 -18.87 -0.34 19.67
N TYR A 285 -17.80 0.35 19.28
CA TYR A 285 -17.35 1.61 19.88
C TYR A 285 -17.06 2.71 18.84
N ILE A 286 -17.56 2.54 17.62
CA ILE A 286 -17.60 3.58 16.60
C ILE A 286 -18.99 4.19 16.61
N GLU A 287 -19.06 5.46 17.01
CA GLU A 287 -20.28 6.28 17.01
C GLU A 287 -20.42 7.08 15.71
#